data_AF-A0A0C1QWL1-F1
#
_entry.id   AF-A0A0C1QWL1-F1
#
_cell.length_a   1.000
_cell.length_b   1.000
_cell.length_c   1.000
_cell.angle_alpha   90.00
_cell.angle_beta   90.00
_cell.angle_gamma   90.00
#
_symmetry.space_group_name_H-M   'P 1'
#
loop_
_entity.id
_entity.type
_entity.pdbx_description
1 polymer ?
#
loop_
_entity_poly.entity_id
_entity_poly.type
_entity_poly.pdbx_seq_one_letter_code
_entity_poly.pdbx_strand_id
1 'polypeptide(L)'
;MKITRCTWCEKHPIYIDYHDQEWGVLVNDDNTLFEFLILEGAQAGLSWLTILKKRNNYKKAFYNFEPNEVANFSEKQVEYLLKNPGLIRNK
;
A
#
# COMPACT_ATOMS: atom_id res chain seq x y z
N MET A 1 -18.89 -22.13 -12.18
CA MET A 1 -18.24 -22.69 -10.97
C MET A 1 -18.04 -21.54 -9.99
N LYS A 2 -18.44 -21.67 -8.73
CA LYS A 2 -18.19 -20.61 -7.72
C LYS A 2 -16.72 -20.72 -7.31
N ILE A 3 -15.96 -19.63 -7.47
CA ILE A 3 -14.56 -19.58 -7.01
C ILE A 3 -14.59 -19.59 -5.48
N THR A 4 -13.93 -20.56 -4.87
CA THR A 4 -13.68 -20.58 -3.41
C THR A 4 -12.45 -19.73 -3.12
N ARG A 5 -12.58 -18.72 -2.27
CA ARG A 5 -11.48 -17.81 -1.91
C ARG A 5 -11.07 -17.99 -0.45
N CYS A 6 -9.95 -17.39 -0.07
CA CYS A 6 -9.62 -17.26 1.34
C CYS A 6 -10.69 -16.41 2.06
N THR A 7 -11.08 -16.83 3.27
CA THR A 7 -12.20 -16.24 4.02
C THR A 7 -12.02 -14.74 4.34
N TRP A 8 -10.78 -14.25 4.35
CA TRP A 8 -10.49 -12.86 4.67
C TRP A 8 -10.82 -11.87 3.55
N CYS A 9 -10.94 -12.29 2.29
CA CYS A 9 -11.14 -11.36 1.16
C CYS A 9 -12.62 -11.17 0.74
N GLU A 10 -13.52 -12.05 1.18
CA GLU A 10 -14.86 -12.20 0.56
C GLU A 10 -15.82 -11.01 0.74
N LYS A 11 -15.53 -10.09 1.66
CA LYS A 11 -16.49 -9.03 2.05
C LYS A 11 -16.47 -7.79 1.17
N HIS A 12 -15.35 -7.48 0.51
CA HIS A 12 -15.19 -6.21 -0.20
C HIS A 12 -14.61 -6.44 -1.60
N PRO A 13 -15.18 -5.82 -2.66
CA PRO A 13 -14.67 -5.96 -4.03
C PRO A 13 -13.17 -5.66 -4.15
N ILE A 14 -12.68 -4.59 -3.52
CA ILE A 14 -11.25 -4.26 -3.52
C ILE A 14 -10.35 -5.35 -2.91
N TYR A 15 -10.86 -6.11 -1.93
CA TYR A 15 -10.13 -7.24 -1.36
C TYR A 15 -10.19 -8.47 -2.26
N ILE A 16 -11.31 -8.69 -2.93
CA ILE A 16 -11.46 -9.76 -3.91
C ILE A 16 -10.49 -9.52 -5.06
N ASP A 17 -10.45 -8.30 -5.60
CA ASP A 17 -9.56 -7.93 -6.70
C ASP A 17 -8.09 -8.07 -6.29
N TYR A 18 -7.72 -7.55 -5.12
CA TYR A 18 -6.38 -7.69 -4.56
C TYR A 18 -5.99 -9.17 -4.35
N HIS A 19 -6.88 -9.96 -3.75
CA HIS A 19 -6.65 -11.38 -3.52
C HIS A 19 -6.44 -12.14 -4.82
N ASP A 20 -7.31 -11.91 -5.80
CA ASP A 20 -7.34 -12.70 -7.03
C ASP A 20 -6.20 -12.35 -7.99
N GLN A 21 -5.70 -11.10 -7.95
CA GLN A 21 -4.76 -10.59 -8.96
C GLN A 21 -3.36 -10.28 -8.40
N GLU A 22 -3.21 -10.03 -7.10
CA GLU A 22 -1.95 -9.53 -6.53
C GLU A 22 -1.44 -10.41 -5.38
N TRP A 23 -2.33 -10.89 -4.49
CA TRP A 23 -1.91 -11.61 -3.30
C TRP A 23 -1.39 -13.02 -3.62
N GLY A 24 -0.13 -13.28 -3.26
CA GLY A 24 0.52 -14.57 -3.52
C GLY A 24 0.97 -14.76 -4.96
N VAL A 25 0.85 -13.75 -5.82
CA VAL A 25 1.39 -13.74 -7.17
C VAL A 25 2.89 -13.38 -7.12
N LEU A 26 3.71 -14.08 -7.89
CA LEU A 26 5.15 -13.81 -7.96
C LEU A 26 5.41 -12.41 -8.51
N VAL A 27 6.24 -11.64 -7.81
CA VAL A 27 6.70 -10.31 -8.23
C VAL A 27 8.22 -10.29 -8.19
N ASN A 28 8.83 -9.88 -9.31
CA ASN A 28 10.28 -9.70 -9.45
C ASN A 28 10.68 -8.24 -9.73
N ASP A 29 9.70 -7.32 -9.71
CA ASP A 29 9.94 -5.89 -9.91
C ASP A 29 10.28 -5.23 -8.57
N ASP A 30 11.47 -4.63 -8.49
CA ASP A 30 12.01 -4.08 -7.23
C ASP A 30 11.15 -2.94 -6.67
N ASN A 31 10.61 -2.07 -7.53
CA ASN A 31 9.76 -0.96 -7.10
C ASN A 31 8.44 -1.46 -6.52
N THR A 32 7.85 -2.49 -7.11
CA THR A 32 6.64 -3.15 -6.60
C THR A 32 6.92 -3.87 -5.27
N LEU A 33 8.06 -4.55 -5.13
CA LEU A 33 8.46 -5.18 -3.87
C LEU A 33 8.67 -4.14 -2.77
N PHE A 34 9.32 -3.01 -3.09
CA PHE A 34 9.51 -1.90 -2.16
C PHE A 34 8.17 -1.25 -1.77
N GLU A 35 7.25 -1.05 -2.73
CA GLU A 35 5.88 -0.60 -2.45
C GLU A 35 5.21 -1.49 -1.40
N PHE A 36 5.20 -2.81 -1.61
CA PHE A 36 4.56 -3.73 -0.68
C PHE A 36 5.24 -3.72 0.70
N LEU A 37 6.57 -3.72 0.75
CA LEU A 37 7.31 -3.66 2.01
C LEU A 37 6.91 -2.44 2.86
N ILE A 38 6.81 -1.25 2.24
CA ILE A 38 6.44 -0.01 2.94
C ILE A 38 4.96 -0.04 3.36
N LEU A 39 4.07 -0.51 2.50
CA LEU A 39 2.64 -0.59 2.79
C LEU A 39 2.32 -1.57 3.93
N GLU A 40 3.03 -2.69 4.02
CA GLU A 40 2.91 -3.65 5.14
C GLU A 40 3.36 -3.02 6.46
N GLY A 41 4.44 -2.22 6.46
CA GLY A 41 4.84 -1.44 7.64
C GLY A 41 3.77 -0.43 8.08
N ALA A 42 3.17 0.27 7.12
CA ALA A 42 2.08 1.22 7.38
C ALA A 42 0.81 0.56 7.94
N GLN A 43 0.65 -0.76 7.79
CA GLN A 43 -0.49 -1.52 8.29
C GLN A 43 -0.51 -1.70 9.82
N ALA A 44 0.61 -1.46 10.53
CA ALA A 44 0.70 -1.75 11.96
C ALA A 44 -0.49 -1.17 12.77
N GLY A 45 -1.26 -2.05 13.41
CA GLY A 45 -2.45 -1.70 14.20
C GLY A 45 -3.72 -1.35 13.38
N LEU A 46 -3.71 -1.56 12.06
CA LEU A 46 -4.80 -1.26 11.13
C LEU A 46 -5.17 -2.49 10.29
N SER A 47 -6.31 -2.40 9.61
CA SER A 47 -6.70 -3.41 8.60
C SER A 47 -5.98 -3.18 7.27
N TRP A 48 -5.62 -4.25 6.56
CA TRP A 48 -5.05 -4.13 5.20
C TRP A 48 -6.02 -3.42 4.22
N LEU A 49 -7.33 -3.53 4.43
CA LEU A 49 -8.35 -2.79 3.68
C LEU A 49 -8.15 -1.26 3.79
N THR A 50 -7.74 -0.77 4.96
CA THR A 50 -7.41 0.65 5.17
C THR A 50 -6.24 1.06 4.27
N ILE A 51 -5.24 0.19 4.14
CA ILE A 51 -4.05 0.40 3.32
C ILE A 51 -4.41 0.40 1.84
N LEU A 52 -5.12 -0.62 1.35
CA LEU A 52 -5.54 -0.71 -0.04
C LEU A 52 -6.37 0.50 -0.48
N LYS A 53 -7.29 0.98 0.36
CA LYS A 53 -8.07 2.20 0.06
C LYS A 53 -7.21 3.46 -0.05
N LYS A 54 -6.05 3.49 0.59
CA LYS A 54 -5.10 4.61 0.58
C LYS A 54 -3.93 4.40 -0.38
N ARG A 55 -3.75 3.21 -0.95
CA ARG A 55 -2.59 2.83 -1.77
C ARG A 55 -2.30 3.82 -2.90
N ASN A 56 -3.32 4.29 -3.61
CA ASN A 56 -3.14 5.30 -4.66
C ASN A 56 -2.65 6.67 -4.13
N ASN A 57 -3.00 7.04 -2.90
CA ASN A 57 -2.47 8.24 -2.26
C ASN A 57 -1.01 8.03 -1.87
N TYR A 58 -0.65 6.83 -1.38
CA TYR A 58 0.73 6.47 -1.13
C TYR A 58 1.56 6.50 -2.40
N LYS A 59 1.10 5.88 -3.51
CA LYS A 59 1.79 5.96 -4.81
C LYS A 59 2.10 7.41 -5.21
N LYS A 60 1.12 8.32 -5.11
CA LYS A 60 1.35 9.73 -5.42
C LYS A 60 2.34 10.40 -4.46
N ALA A 61 2.21 10.13 -3.17
CA ALA A 61 3.03 10.75 -2.13
C ALA A 61 4.48 10.24 -2.10
N PHE A 62 4.70 9.00 -2.53
CA PHE A 62 5.99 8.30 -2.52
C PHE A 62 6.59 8.19 -3.93
N TYR A 63 6.16 9.04 -4.87
CA TYR A 63 6.64 9.02 -6.27
C TYR A 63 6.63 7.63 -6.91
N ASN A 64 5.48 6.97 -6.88
CA ASN A 64 5.29 5.58 -7.30
C ASN A 64 6.24 4.58 -6.64
N PHE A 65 6.71 4.90 -5.43
CA PHE A 65 7.66 4.10 -4.68
C PHE A 65 9.01 3.94 -5.39
N GLU A 66 9.45 4.94 -6.15
CA GLU A 66 10.83 4.97 -6.67
C GLU A 66 11.82 5.13 -5.50
N PRO A 67 12.67 4.14 -5.18
CA PRO A 67 13.49 4.16 -3.97
C PRO A 67 14.44 5.34 -3.90
N ASN A 68 15.01 5.75 -5.04
CA ASN A 68 15.89 6.91 -5.13
C ASN A 68 15.17 8.23 -4.81
N GLU A 69 13.90 8.37 -5.23
CA GLU A 69 13.11 9.56 -4.91
C GLU A 69 12.75 9.59 -3.42
N VAL A 70 12.33 8.44 -2.87
CA VAL A 70 11.95 8.32 -1.46
C VAL A 70 13.15 8.53 -0.54
N ALA A 71 14.34 8.03 -0.90
CA ALA A 71 15.57 8.22 -0.14
C ALA A 71 15.99 9.70 -0.02
N ASN A 72 15.56 10.54 -0.96
CA ASN A 72 15.86 11.97 -0.98
C ASN A 72 14.82 12.84 -0.24
N PHE A 73 13.87 12.23 0.49
CA PHE A 73 12.85 12.98 1.22
C PHE A 73 13.48 13.87 2.30
N SER A 74 13.25 15.17 2.17
CA SER A 74 13.63 16.14 3.20
C SER A 74 12.68 16.11 4.39
N GLU A 75 13.13 16.61 5.54
CA GLU A 75 12.27 16.80 6.72
C GLU A 75 11.01 17.62 6.41
N LYS A 76 11.15 18.69 5.61
CA LYS A 76 10.02 19.52 5.16
C LYS A 76 8.98 18.71 4.39
N GLN A 77 9.44 17.77 3.57
CA GLN A 77 8.54 16.89 2.83
C GLN A 77 7.85 15.91 3.76
N VAL A 78 8.56 15.31 4.72
CA VAL A 78 7.95 14.44 5.75
C VAL A 78 6.87 15.20 6.54
N GLU A 79 7.14 16.44 6.96
CA GLU A 79 6.16 17.30 7.64
C GLU A 79 4.92 17.59 6.78
N TYR A 80 5.10 17.80 5.47
CA TYR A 80 4.00 17.96 4.54
C TYR A 80 3.17 16.68 4.41
N LEU A 81 3.82 15.52 4.29
CA LEU A 81 3.17 14.22 4.20
C LEU A 81 2.37 13.89 5.47
N LEU A 82 2.88 14.23 6.65
CA LEU A 82 2.17 14.06 7.93
C LEU A 82 0.87 14.87 8.01
N LYS A 83 0.69 15.90 7.18
CA LYS A 83 -0.56 16.68 7.09
C LYS A 83 -1.54 16.12 6.05
N ASN A 84 -1.12 15.18 5.20
CA ASN A 84 -1.94 14.64 4.12
C ASN A 84 -3.02 13.66 4.66
N PRO A 85 -4.33 13.98 4.59
CA PRO A 85 -5.39 13.10 5.06
C PRO A 85 -5.56 11.83 4.20
N GLY A 86 -4.99 11.83 2.99
CA GLY A 86 -4.93 10.67 2.11
C GLY A 86 -4.05 9.54 2.64
N LEU A 87 -3.12 9.82 3.55
CA LEU A 87 -2.17 8.87 4.14
C LEU A 87 -2.56 8.47 5.56
N ILE A 88 -1.78 7.56 6.16
CA ILE A 88 -1.77 7.35 7.60
C ILE A 88 -0.75 8.33 8.19
N ARG A 89 -1.21 9.14 9.14
CA ARG A 89 -0.42 10.25 9.72
C ARG A 89 0.24 9.77 11.00
N ASN A 90 1.29 8.95 10.85
CA ASN A 90 2.12 8.42 11.92
C ASN A 90 3.59 8.72 11.56
N LYS A 91 4.39 9.17 12.53
CA LYS A 91 5.78 9.60 12.34
C LYS A 91 6.73 8.53 12.85
#